data_AF-A0A7S0I507-F1
#
_entry.id   AF-A0A7S0I507-F1
#
_cell.length_a   1.000
_cell.length_b   1.000
_cell.length_c   1.000
_cell.angle_alpha   90.00
_cell.angle_beta   90.00
_cell.angle_gamma   90.00
#
_symmetry.space_group_name_H-M   'P 1'
#
loop_
_entity.id
_entity.type
_entity.pdbx_description
1 polymer ?
#
loop_
_entity_poly.entity_id
_entity_poly.type
_entity_poly.pdbx_seq_one_letter_code
_entity_poly.pdbx_strand_id
1 'polypeptide(L)'
;GGFFVGVCPDGRRVNELLKKHDGTFTGHVFNLQKNEDLPTMQYISMERDSRFGMTYTFALKDTVTGEVEDSDGSIEFMVFEDLLIEMAAEVDLVPVLEYDRFTFSKLVSLEPTKYGLFKHFIPKYENVEELETVSRLNCAFTFVKVDPQTQSDRHTMGKRQLGNDEHEFRGEVNDTT
;
A
#
# COMPACT_ATOMS: atom_id res chain seq x y z
N GLY A 1 23.70 -4.15 0.65
CA GLY A 1 23.49 -4.46 2.07
C GLY A 1 22.41 -5.50 2.23
N GLY A 2 21.87 -5.67 3.45
CA GLY A 2 20.71 -6.53 3.69
C GLY A 2 19.41 -5.94 3.13
N PHE A 3 18.37 -6.77 3.05
CA PHE A 3 17.04 -6.38 2.60
C PHE A 3 16.06 -6.32 3.79
N PHE A 4 15.15 -5.36 3.74
CA PHE A 4 13.98 -5.27 4.62
C PHE A 4 12.74 -5.42 3.75
N VAL A 5 12.00 -6.52 3.95
CA VAL A 5 10.80 -6.86 3.17
C VAL A 5 9.63 -7.00 4.11
N GLY A 6 8.44 -6.63 3.63
CA GLY A 6 7.23 -6.75 4.41
C GLY A 6 5.98 -6.52 3.58
N VAL A 7 4.85 -6.68 4.26
CA VAL A 7 3.52 -6.38 3.75
C VAL A 7 2.83 -5.53 4.81
N CYS A 8 2.15 -4.48 4.38
CA CYS A 8 1.34 -3.64 5.26
C CYS A 8 0.07 -3.17 4.54
N PRO A 9 -0.95 -2.73 5.30
CA PRO A 9 -2.11 -2.10 4.72
C PRO A 9 -1.75 -0.82 3.94
N ASP A 10 -2.27 -0.70 2.72
CA ASP A 10 -2.17 0.50 1.91
C ASP A 10 -3.27 1.47 2.35
N GLY A 11 -2.87 2.50 3.10
CA GLY A 11 -3.76 3.52 3.64
C GLY A 11 -4.61 4.21 2.59
N ARG A 12 -4.11 4.37 1.35
CA ARG A 12 -4.90 4.97 0.25
C ARG A 12 -6.04 4.05 -0.15
N ARG A 13 -5.76 2.76 -0.32
CA ARG A 13 -6.77 1.77 -0.73
C ARG A 13 -7.80 1.50 0.36
N VAL A 14 -7.37 1.40 1.62
CA VAL A 14 -8.28 1.30 2.76
C VAL A 14 -9.21 2.51 2.82
N ASN A 15 -8.65 3.71 2.69
CA ASN A 15 -9.42 4.95 2.66
C ASN A 15 -10.40 5.01 1.47
N GLU A 16 -9.98 4.61 0.27
CA GLU A 16 -10.86 4.55 -0.90
C GLU A 16 -12.04 3.60 -0.69
N LEU A 17 -11.80 2.41 -0.12
CA LEU A 17 -12.84 1.43 0.17
C LEU A 17 -13.81 1.97 1.24
N LEU A 18 -13.29 2.48 2.36
CA LEU A 18 -14.12 3.10 3.40
C LEU A 18 -14.96 4.26 2.85
N LYS A 19 -14.41 5.07 1.93
CA LYS A 19 -15.12 6.21 1.32
C LYS A 19 -16.29 5.75 0.46
N LYS A 20 -16.08 4.68 -0.32
CA LYS A 20 -17.10 4.09 -1.18
C LYS A 20 -18.28 3.53 -0.37
N HIS A 21 -18.05 3.15 0.87
CA HIS A 21 -19.03 2.50 1.75
C HIS A 21 -19.43 3.36 2.96
N ASP A 22 -19.32 4.69 2.86
CA ASP A 22 -19.74 5.65 3.89
C ASP A 22 -19.18 5.35 5.30
N GLY A 23 -17.90 4.93 5.34
CA GLY A 23 -17.17 4.68 6.57
C GLY A 23 -17.25 3.25 7.10
N THR A 24 -18.08 2.37 6.55
CA THR A 24 -18.17 0.98 7.00
C THR A 24 -18.38 0.01 5.85
N PHE A 25 -17.48 -0.98 5.71
CA PHE A 25 -17.67 -2.12 4.82
C PHE A 25 -17.98 -3.37 5.66
N THR A 26 -19.06 -4.06 5.32
CA THR A 26 -19.44 -5.33 5.96
C THR A 26 -19.60 -6.40 4.90
N GLY A 27 -18.65 -7.32 4.82
CA GLY A 27 -18.62 -8.40 3.84
C GLY A 27 -18.91 -9.76 4.45
N HIS A 28 -18.92 -10.78 3.60
CA HIS A 28 -18.95 -12.17 4.02
C HIS A 28 -17.61 -12.64 4.61
N VAL A 29 -16.50 -12.10 4.13
CA VAL A 29 -15.13 -12.51 4.51
C VAL A 29 -14.51 -11.55 5.53
N PHE A 30 -14.75 -10.25 5.41
CA PHE A 30 -14.11 -9.26 6.28
C PHE A 30 -15.00 -8.03 6.49
N ASN A 31 -14.72 -7.30 7.56
CA ASN A 31 -15.31 -6.01 7.86
C ASN A 31 -14.23 -4.94 7.99
N LEU A 32 -14.57 -3.71 7.61
CA LEU A 32 -13.78 -2.51 7.87
C LEU A 32 -14.68 -1.44 8.47
N GLN A 33 -14.18 -0.72 9.44
CA GLN A 33 -14.86 0.42 10.03
C GLN A 33 -13.90 1.59 10.24
N LYS A 34 -14.37 2.78 9.89
CA LYS A 34 -13.71 4.05 10.16
C LYS A 34 -13.74 4.34 11.66
N ASN A 35 -12.59 4.64 12.26
CA ASN A 35 -12.52 5.13 13.65
C ASN A 35 -12.85 6.63 13.72
N GLU A 36 -13.36 7.11 14.86
CA GLU A 36 -13.81 8.51 15.05
C GLU A 36 -12.68 9.53 14.84
N ASP A 37 -11.44 9.14 15.14
CA ASP A 37 -10.24 9.98 15.01
C ASP A 37 -9.82 10.22 13.54
N LEU A 38 -10.40 9.51 12.58
CA LEU A 38 -10.12 9.75 11.16
C LEU A 38 -10.82 11.05 10.71
N PRO A 39 -10.08 12.06 10.22
CA PRO A 39 -10.66 13.25 9.63
C PRO A 39 -11.72 12.89 8.58
N THR A 40 -12.68 13.79 8.31
CA THR A 40 -13.58 13.59 7.17
C THR A 40 -12.72 13.32 5.94
N MET A 41 -12.92 12.17 5.28
CA MET A 41 -11.97 11.61 4.30
C MET A 41 -11.81 12.44 3.01
N GLN A 42 -12.49 13.60 2.96
CA GLN A 42 -12.29 14.66 1.99
C GLN A 42 -11.11 15.60 2.35
N TYR A 43 -10.56 15.50 3.56
CA TYR A 43 -9.57 16.44 4.13
C TYR A 43 -8.38 15.73 4.78
N ILE A 44 -7.98 14.54 4.30
CA ILE A 44 -6.66 14.01 4.72
C ILE A 44 -5.62 14.93 4.11
N SER A 45 -5.12 15.85 4.94
CA SER A 45 -4.01 16.71 4.57
C SER A 45 -2.81 15.82 4.24
N MET A 46 -2.14 16.14 3.13
CA MET A 46 -0.89 15.47 2.73
C MET A 46 0.30 15.98 3.55
N GLU A 47 0.08 16.84 4.54
CA GLU A 47 1.09 17.19 5.54
C GLU A 47 1.55 15.92 6.28
N ARG A 48 2.82 15.90 6.68
CA ARG A 48 3.47 14.70 7.25
C ARG A 48 2.77 14.25 8.54
N ASP A 49 2.48 15.20 9.44
CA ASP A 49 1.97 14.90 10.78
C ASP A 49 0.49 14.48 10.77
N SER A 50 -0.30 14.92 9.80
CA SER A 50 -1.72 14.56 9.68
C SER A 50 -1.96 13.13 9.18
N ARG A 51 -0.92 12.45 8.70
CA ARG A 51 -0.99 11.09 8.15
C ARG A 51 -0.54 10.01 9.13
N PHE A 52 0.14 10.39 10.22
CA PHE A 52 0.51 9.46 11.29
C PHE A 52 -0.67 9.21 12.22
N GLY A 53 -0.72 7.99 12.79
CA GLY A 53 -1.71 7.63 13.81
C GLY A 53 -3.13 7.45 13.27
N MET A 54 -3.34 7.53 11.96
CA MET A 54 -4.62 7.24 11.33
C MET A 54 -4.95 5.76 11.49
N THR A 55 -6.08 5.46 12.13
CA THR A 55 -6.48 4.08 12.44
C THR A 55 -7.83 3.72 11.85
N TYR A 56 -8.02 2.44 11.59
CA TYR A 56 -9.30 1.84 11.24
C TYR A 56 -9.46 0.53 12.00
N THR A 57 -10.69 0.04 12.07
CA THR A 57 -10.96 -1.28 12.64
C THR A 57 -11.12 -2.27 11.49
N PHE A 58 -10.42 -3.41 11.58
CA PHE A 58 -10.45 -4.49 10.61
C PHE A 58 -10.78 -5.80 11.29
N ALA A 59 -11.73 -6.55 10.73
CA ALA A 59 -12.02 -7.89 11.18
C ALA A 59 -11.99 -8.84 9.98
N LEU A 60 -11.14 -9.85 10.01
CA LEU A 60 -11.19 -10.97 9.08
C LEU A 60 -11.95 -12.11 9.76
N LYS A 61 -13.04 -12.58 9.14
CA LYS A 61 -13.80 -13.71 9.69
C LYS A 61 -12.94 -14.96 9.72
N ASP A 62 -13.19 -15.82 10.71
CA ASP A 62 -12.40 -17.03 11.00
C ASP A 62 -10.95 -16.76 11.46
N THR A 63 -10.64 -15.52 11.88
CA THR A 63 -9.43 -15.21 12.63
C THR A 63 -9.75 -14.98 14.10
N VAL A 64 -8.73 -15.03 14.97
CA VAL A 64 -8.85 -14.76 16.41
C VAL A 64 -9.57 -13.44 16.72
N THR A 65 -9.57 -12.48 15.79
CA THR A 65 -10.23 -11.19 15.90
C THR A 65 -11.71 -11.18 15.48
N GLY A 66 -12.23 -12.27 14.91
CA GLY A 66 -13.61 -12.39 14.41
C GLY A 66 -14.46 -13.47 15.08
N GLU A 67 -13.87 -14.39 15.86
CA GLU A 67 -14.60 -15.49 16.53
C GLU A 67 -14.97 -15.23 18.00
N VAL A 68 -14.50 -14.12 18.58
CA VAL A 68 -14.84 -13.77 19.97
C VAL A 68 -16.16 -13.00 19.95
N GLU A 69 -17.17 -13.49 20.68
CA GLU A 69 -18.40 -12.72 20.97
C GLU A 69 -17.97 -11.33 21.48
N ASP A 70 -18.46 -10.27 20.82
CA ASP A 70 -18.13 -8.85 21.07
C ASP A 70 -16.74 -8.36 20.57
N SER A 71 -16.05 -9.08 19.69
CA SER A 71 -14.86 -8.53 19.02
C SER A 71 -15.23 -7.73 17.76
N ASP A 72 -15.08 -6.41 17.84
CA ASP A 72 -15.26 -5.50 16.70
C ASP A 72 -14.14 -5.62 15.65
N GLY A 73 -13.08 -6.39 15.92
CA GLY A 73 -11.89 -6.55 15.09
C GLY A 73 -10.61 -6.03 15.74
N SER A 74 -9.53 -5.90 14.97
CA SER A 74 -8.29 -5.25 15.37
C SER A 74 -8.22 -3.81 14.88
N ILE A 75 -7.76 -2.92 15.76
CA ILE A 75 -7.38 -1.56 15.38
C ILE A 75 -6.03 -1.63 14.65
N GLU A 76 -6.02 -1.17 13.40
CA GLU A 76 -4.85 -1.15 12.53
C GLU A 76 -4.49 0.28 12.12
N PHE A 77 -3.22 0.51 11.83
CA PHE A 77 -2.72 1.80 11.37
C PHE A 77 -2.64 1.83 9.84
N MET A 78 -3.12 2.91 9.24
CA MET A 78 -2.92 3.17 7.82
C MET A 78 -1.45 3.47 7.53
N VAL A 79 -0.88 2.82 6.52
CA VAL A 79 0.47 3.11 6.05
C VAL A 79 0.40 3.81 4.69
N PHE A 80 1.06 4.95 4.57
CA PHE A 80 1.19 5.68 3.32
C PHE A 80 2.59 5.47 2.74
N GLU A 81 2.66 5.08 1.47
CA GLU A 81 3.90 4.70 0.78
C GLU A 81 4.99 5.77 0.88
N ASP A 82 4.64 7.02 0.61
CA ASP A 82 5.55 8.15 0.62
C ASP A 82 6.12 8.42 2.02
N LEU A 83 5.29 8.32 3.05
CA LEU A 83 5.73 8.44 4.44
C LEU A 83 6.61 7.26 4.86
N LEU A 84 6.29 6.04 4.44
CA LEU A 84 7.11 4.86 4.70
C LEU A 84 8.51 5.00 4.06
N ILE A 85 8.57 5.51 2.82
CA ILE A 85 9.84 5.78 2.12
C ILE A 85 10.65 6.86 2.85
N GLU A 86 10.00 7.94 3.29
CA GLU A 86 10.65 9.01 4.05
C GLU A 86 11.27 8.47 5.36
N MET A 87 10.50 7.70 6.14
CA MET A 87 10.98 7.09 7.39
C MET A 87 12.10 6.07 7.15
N ALA A 88 12.04 5.31 6.05
CA ALA A 88 13.09 4.37 5.67
C ALA A 88 14.41 5.11 5.33
N ALA A 89 14.32 6.26 4.67
CA ALA A 89 15.50 7.06 4.31
C ALA A 89 16.28 7.56 5.54
N GLU A 90 15.60 7.83 6.67
CA GLU A 90 16.23 8.24 7.93
C GLU A 90 17.21 7.18 8.50
N VAL A 91 17.05 5.92 8.08
CA VAL A 91 17.89 4.78 8.50
C VAL A 91 18.66 4.15 7.32
N ASP A 92 18.95 4.92 6.28
CA ASP A 92 19.65 4.52 5.05
C ASP A 92 19.06 3.29 4.34
N LEU A 93 17.74 3.18 4.37
CA LEU A 93 16.99 2.22 3.56
C LEU A 93 16.48 2.93 2.30
N VAL A 94 16.68 2.30 1.15
CA VAL A 94 16.22 2.80 -0.16
C VAL A 94 15.24 1.81 -0.76
N PRO A 95 14.09 2.24 -1.30
CA PRO A 95 13.12 1.32 -1.89
C PRO A 95 13.69 0.62 -3.12
N VAL A 96 13.36 -0.67 -3.26
CA VAL A 96 13.64 -1.45 -4.46
C VAL A 96 12.46 -1.31 -5.42
N LEU A 97 12.67 -0.57 -6.50
CA LEU A 97 11.63 -0.24 -7.49
C LEU A 97 11.68 -1.13 -8.73
N GLU A 98 12.84 -1.73 -9.00
CA GLU A 98 13.07 -2.57 -10.17
C GLU A 98 13.34 -4.01 -9.73
N TYR A 99 12.47 -4.90 -10.19
CA TYR A 99 12.65 -6.34 -10.08
C TYR A 99 13.03 -6.88 -11.45
N ASP A 100 13.90 -7.89 -11.48
CA ASP A 100 14.15 -8.65 -12.71
C ASP A 100 12.84 -9.33 -13.13
N ARG A 101 12.16 -8.72 -14.11
CA ARG A 101 10.86 -9.16 -14.62
C ARG A 101 10.91 -10.58 -15.18
N PHE A 102 12.04 -11.01 -15.76
CA PHE A 102 12.18 -12.35 -16.31
C PHE A 102 12.29 -13.40 -15.21
N THR A 103 13.05 -13.10 -14.16
CA THR A 103 13.17 -13.98 -12.99
C THR A 103 11.86 -14.03 -12.20
N PHE A 104 11.19 -12.90 -12.02
CA PHE A 104 9.91 -12.83 -11.31
C PHE A 104 8.79 -13.54 -12.08
N SER A 105 8.66 -13.33 -13.39
CA SER A 105 7.63 -13.99 -14.21
C SER A 105 7.79 -15.51 -14.22
N LYS A 106 9.02 -16.02 -14.11
CA LYS A 106 9.29 -17.46 -13.97
C LYS A 106 8.90 -18.02 -12.60
N LEU A 107 9.04 -17.23 -11.53
CA LEU A 107 8.64 -17.62 -10.17
C LEU A 107 7.13 -17.59 -9.97
N VAL A 108 6.44 -16.63 -10.59
CA VAL A 108 5.00 -16.39 -10.45
C VAL A 108 4.21 -16.95 -11.62
N SER A 109 4.80 -17.81 -12.46
CA SER A 109 4.03 -18.46 -13.53
C SER A 109 2.90 -19.26 -12.89
N LEU A 110 1.68 -18.73 -12.99
CA LEU A 110 0.45 -19.29 -12.43
C LEU A 110 0.02 -20.57 -13.16
N GLU A 111 0.73 -21.00 -14.21
CA GLU A 111 0.46 -22.29 -14.80
C GLU A 111 0.66 -23.38 -13.74
N PRO A 112 -0.41 -24.13 -13.41
CA PRO A 112 -0.37 -25.18 -12.40
C PRO A 112 0.45 -26.34 -12.94
N THR A 113 1.77 -26.22 -12.89
CA THR A 113 2.64 -27.34 -13.20
C THR A 113 2.60 -28.31 -12.03
N LYS A 114 2.64 -29.62 -12.33
CA LYS A 114 2.80 -30.69 -11.32
C LYS A 114 4.02 -30.47 -10.39
N TYR A 115 4.89 -29.51 -10.72
CA TYR A 115 6.13 -29.18 -10.03
C TYR A 115 6.18 -27.70 -9.57
N GLY A 116 5.11 -26.93 -9.75
CA GLY A 116 5.08 -25.51 -9.41
C GLY A 116 5.11 -25.29 -7.89
N LEU A 117 5.80 -24.24 -7.45
CA LEU A 117 5.91 -23.86 -6.04
C LEU A 117 4.53 -23.69 -5.38
N PHE A 118 3.54 -23.25 -6.16
CA PHE A 118 2.18 -22.98 -5.72
C PHE A 118 1.15 -24.06 -6.06
N LYS A 119 1.57 -25.25 -6.55
CA LYS A 119 0.63 -26.30 -7.00
C LYS A 119 -0.30 -26.82 -5.89
N HIS A 120 0.12 -26.72 -4.63
CA HIS A 120 -0.68 -27.07 -3.46
C HIS A 120 -1.40 -25.86 -2.83
N PHE A 121 -1.15 -24.66 -3.37
CA PHE A 121 -1.71 -23.40 -2.93
C PHE A 121 -2.75 -22.86 -3.92
N ILE A 122 -3.27 -23.69 -4.82
CA ILE A 122 -4.38 -23.32 -5.70
C ILE A 122 -5.62 -23.25 -4.81
N PRO A 123 -6.07 -22.05 -4.42
CA PRO A 123 -7.11 -21.96 -3.43
C PRO A 123 -8.46 -22.20 -4.10
N LYS A 124 -9.32 -22.99 -3.45
CA LYS A 124 -10.74 -23.12 -3.82
C LYS A 124 -11.54 -22.42 -2.74
N TYR A 125 -12.00 -21.20 -3.03
CA TYR A 125 -12.78 -20.43 -2.09
C TYR A 125 -14.08 -19.95 -2.74
N GLU A 126 -15.12 -19.83 -1.92
CA GLU A 126 -16.28 -19.01 -2.23
C GLU A 126 -15.91 -17.53 -1.97
N ASN A 127 -16.70 -16.58 -2.49
CA ASN A 127 -16.46 -15.14 -2.29
C ASN A 127 -15.08 -14.64 -2.79
N VAL A 128 -14.61 -15.18 -3.92
CA VAL A 128 -13.31 -14.82 -4.53
C VAL A 128 -13.13 -13.30 -4.69
N GLU A 129 -14.19 -12.58 -5.04
CA GLU A 129 -14.14 -11.12 -5.20
C GLU A 129 -13.84 -10.38 -3.89
N GLU A 130 -14.39 -10.82 -2.75
CA GLU A 130 -14.08 -10.22 -1.45
C GLU A 130 -12.66 -10.57 -0.99
N LEU A 131 -12.21 -11.80 -1.23
CA LEU A 131 -10.84 -12.23 -0.95
C LEU A 131 -9.82 -11.45 -1.78
N GLU A 132 -10.12 -11.20 -3.05
CA GLU A 132 -9.31 -10.33 -3.90
C GLU A 132 -9.32 -8.89 -3.38
N THR A 133 -10.49 -8.40 -2.96
CA THR A 133 -10.63 -7.04 -2.41
C THR A 133 -9.76 -6.85 -1.18
N VAL A 134 -9.87 -7.74 -0.17
CA VAL A 134 -9.05 -7.65 1.06
C VAL A 134 -7.56 -7.84 0.77
N SER A 135 -7.20 -8.72 -0.16
CA SER A 135 -5.81 -8.89 -0.59
C SER A 135 -5.24 -7.61 -1.22
N ARG A 136 -6.06 -6.90 -2.00
CA ARG A 136 -5.68 -5.63 -2.63
C ARG A 136 -5.56 -4.47 -1.64
N LEU A 137 -6.12 -4.56 -0.44
CA LEU A 137 -5.91 -3.55 0.61
C LEU A 137 -4.48 -3.53 1.13
N ASN A 138 -3.70 -4.57 0.86
CA ASN A 138 -2.32 -4.67 1.29
C ASN A 138 -1.36 -4.30 0.15
N CYS A 139 -0.18 -3.82 0.54
CA CYS A 139 0.95 -3.61 -0.35
C CYS A 139 2.17 -4.34 0.18
N ALA A 140 2.98 -4.89 -0.73
CA ALA A 140 4.29 -5.43 -0.41
C ALA A 140 5.36 -4.37 -0.68
N PHE A 141 6.36 -4.29 0.19
CA PHE A 141 7.48 -3.38 0.03
C PHE A 141 8.82 -4.12 0.19
N THR A 142 9.84 -3.57 -0.44
CA THR A 142 11.22 -4.02 -0.29
C THR A 142 12.12 -2.79 -0.19
N PHE A 143 12.96 -2.75 0.83
CA PHE A 143 14.03 -1.78 0.98
C PHE A 143 15.38 -2.49 1.04
N VAL A 144 16.44 -1.81 0.60
CA VAL A 144 17.81 -2.28 0.70
C VAL A 144 18.63 -1.32 1.56
N LYS A 145 19.43 -1.87 2.50
CA LYS A 145 20.39 -1.07 3.27
C LYS A 145 21.54 -0.67 2.34
N VAL A 146 21.71 0.63 2.17
CA VAL A 146 22.85 1.22 1.47
C VAL A 146 23.93 1.63 2.46
N ASP A 147 25.19 1.51 2.05
CA ASP A 147 26.30 2.02 2.85
C ASP A 147 26.35 3.55 2.69
N PRO A 148 26.34 4.33 3.80
CA PRO A 148 26.46 5.77 3.76
C PRO A 148 27.73 6.27 3.04
N GLN A 149 28.76 5.44 2.88
CA GLN A 149 30.01 5.81 2.22
C GLN A 149 29.97 5.65 0.69
N THR A 150 29.05 4.85 0.15
CA THR A 150 28.87 4.62 -1.30
C THR A 150 27.86 5.58 -1.93
N GLN A 151 27.80 6.83 -1.46
CA GLN A 151 26.73 7.82 -1.72
C GLN A 151 26.51 8.27 -3.18
N SER A 152 27.30 7.80 -4.17
CA SER A 152 27.13 8.19 -5.58
C SER A 152 25.78 7.83 -6.18
N ASP A 153 25.05 6.88 -5.58
CA ASP A 153 23.84 6.31 -6.17
C ASP A 153 22.53 6.95 -5.66
N ARG A 154 22.61 7.87 -4.67
CA ARG A 154 21.42 8.53 -4.09
C ARG A 154 20.69 9.45 -5.07
N HIS A 155 21.38 10.07 -6.04
CA HIS A 155 20.75 11.03 -6.95
C HIS A 155 20.07 10.40 -8.17
N THR A 156 20.42 9.16 -8.53
CA THR A 156 19.89 8.51 -9.73
C THR A 156 18.57 7.78 -9.47
N MET A 157 18.33 7.31 -8.23
CA MET A 157 17.16 6.48 -7.91
C MET A 157 15.93 7.27 -7.40
N GLY A 158 16.11 8.42 -6.75
CA GLY A 158 14.98 9.19 -6.20
C GLY A 158 14.36 10.24 -7.12
N LYS A 159 15.06 10.66 -8.20
CA LYS A 159 14.64 11.79 -9.04
C LYS A 159 13.86 11.42 -10.31
N ARG A 160 13.78 10.14 -10.69
CA ARG A 160 13.25 9.78 -12.02
C ARG A 160 11.73 9.73 -12.16
N GLN A 161 10.91 9.79 -11.11
CA GLN A 161 9.45 9.66 -11.25
C GLN A 161 8.57 10.45 -10.26
N LEU A 162 9.06 11.56 -9.69
CA LEU A 162 8.15 12.63 -9.25
C LEU A 162 8.08 13.63 -10.40
N GLY A 163 7.25 13.31 -11.40
CA GLY A 163 6.97 14.20 -12.51
C GLY A 163 6.30 15.46 -11.99
N ASN A 164 7.07 16.55 -11.91
CA ASN A 164 6.52 17.88 -11.99
C ASN A 164 6.02 18.08 -13.43
N ASP A 165 4.77 17.72 -13.69
CA ASP A 165 4.03 18.33 -14.79
C ASP A 165 3.66 19.75 -14.33
N GLU A 166 4.65 20.64 -14.32
CA GLU A 166 4.42 22.07 -14.40
C GLU A 166 3.80 22.34 -15.76
N HIS A 167 2.47 22.36 -15.80
CA HIS A 167 1.75 23.02 -16.88
C HIS A 167 2.11 24.51 -16.82
N GLU A 168 3.16 24.90 -17.54
CA GLU A 168 3.41 26.29 -17.94
C GLU A 168 2.18 26.78 -18.72
N PHE A 169 1.30 27.51 -18.03
CA PHE A 169 0.26 28.30 -18.64
C PHE A 169 0.93 29.51 -19.31
N ARG A 170 1.46 29.33 -20.53
CA ARG A 170 1.87 30.44 -21.38
C ARG A 170 0.61 31.14 -21.90
N GLY A 171 0.19 32.19 -21.18
CA GLY A 171 -0.72 33.18 -21.70
C GLY A 171 -0.02 33.97 -22.82
N GLU A 172 -0.30 33.62 -24.06
CA GLU A 172 -0.04 34.53 -25.18
C GLU A 172 -1.13 35.61 -25.19
N VAL A 173 -0.74 36.81 -24.77
CA VAL A 173 -1.49 38.04 -25.00
C VAL A 173 -1.31 38.39 -26.48
N ASN A 174 -2.32 38.11 -27.29
CA ASN A 174 -2.39 38.66 -28.64
C ASN A 174 -2.94 40.09 -28.56
N ASP A 175 -2.02 41.05 -28.43
CA ASP A 175 -2.26 42.44 -28.84
C ASP A 175 -2.23 42.51 -30.37
N THR A 176 -3.38 42.69 -30.98
CA THR A 176 -3.49 43.31 -32.30
C THR A 176 -4.75 44.17 -32.35
N THR A 177 -4.49 45.47 -32.50
CA THR A 177 -5.34 46.58 -32.97
C THR A 177 -6.51 46.20 -33.88
#